data_AF-A0A1Q7WQ81-F1
#
_entry.id   AF-A0A1Q7WQ81-F1
#
_cell.length_a   1.000
_cell.length_b   1.000
_cell.length_c   1.000
_cell.angle_alpha   90.00
_cell.angle_beta   90.00
_cell.angle_gamma   90.00
#
_symmetry.space_group_name_H-M   'P 1'
#
loop_
_entity.id
_entity.type
_entity.pdbx_description
1 polymer ?
#
loop_
_entity_poly.entity_id
_entity_poly.type
_entity_poly.pdbx_seq_one_letter_code
_entity_poly.pdbx_strand_id
1 'polypeptide(L)'
;MAAIKGTDILLAPHHGRSSGFSSALFEYISPRLTIISDGPFGDTSATSRYAQQTQGWTVQKRNGGQEIRKCVTTRNDGVIVVKFGENPHRKPYIQVTID
;
A
#
# COMPACT_ATOMS: atom_id res chain seq x y z
N MET A 1 16.24 -11.95 -9.38
CA MET A 1 14.96 -11.20 -9.23
C MET A 1 13.80 -11.97 -8.58
N ALA A 2 13.96 -13.20 -8.06
CA ALA A 2 12.82 -13.94 -7.46
C ALA A 2 12.25 -13.29 -6.18
N ALA A 3 13.08 -12.59 -5.40
CA ALA A 3 12.74 -12.13 -4.05
C ALA A 3 11.62 -11.08 -3.96
N ILE A 4 11.35 -10.33 -5.04
CA ILE A 4 10.34 -9.25 -5.05
C ILE A 4 9.10 -9.59 -5.88
N LYS A 5 9.13 -10.71 -6.61
CA LYS A 5 8.02 -11.10 -7.49
C LYS A 5 6.81 -11.48 -6.65
N GLY A 6 5.62 -11.05 -7.09
CA GLY A 6 4.37 -11.33 -6.37
C GLY A 6 4.20 -10.48 -5.10
N THR A 7 4.82 -9.29 -5.05
CA THR A 7 4.61 -8.33 -3.96
C THR A 7 3.11 -8.01 -3.81
N ASP A 8 2.53 -8.24 -2.63
CA ASP A 8 1.16 -7.84 -2.31
C ASP A 8 1.08 -6.37 -1.85
N ILE A 9 1.97 -5.98 -0.93
CA ILE A 9 2.01 -4.64 -0.34
C ILE A 9 3.40 -4.03 -0.57
N LEU A 10 3.42 -2.82 -1.11
CA LEU A 10 4.62 -2.00 -1.21
C LEU A 10 4.59 -0.89 -0.14
N LEU A 11 5.61 -0.79 0.70
CA LEU A 11 5.85 0.42 1.48
C LEU A 11 6.62 1.41 0.60
N ALA A 12 6.01 2.57 0.30
CA ALA A 12 6.59 3.53 -0.62
C ALA A 12 7.94 4.07 -0.10
N PRO A 13 9.03 3.97 -0.88
CA PRO A 13 10.32 4.55 -0.52
C PRO A 13 10.22 6.05 -0.23
N HIS A 14 11.05 6.52 0.71
CA HIS A 14 11.17 7.94 1.07
C HIS A 14 9.82 8.60 1.35
N HIS A 15 8.96 7.94 2.14
CA HIS A 15 7.64 8.48 2.52
C HIS A 15 6.75 8.82 1.32
N GLY A 16 6.98 8.17 0.16
CA GLY A 16 6.25 8.45 -1.08
C GLY A 16 6.65 9.74 -1.79
N ARG A 17 7.83 10.30 -1.51
CA ARG A 17 8.35 11.47 -2.25
C ARG A 17 8.79 11.11 -3.67
N SER A 18 8.74 12.09 -4.56
CA SER A 18 9.12 11.92 -5.97
C SER A 18 10.54 11.39 -6.19
N SER A 19 11.50 11.75 -5.33
CA SER A 19 12.87 11.25 -5.40
C SER A 19 13.01 9.78 -4.97
N GLY A 20 12.04 9.23 -4.24
CA GLY A 20 11.97 7.81 -3.90
C GLY A 20 11.24 6.96 -4.94
N PHE A 21 10.55 7.57 -5.90
CA PHE A 21 9.80 6.83 -6.90
C PHE A 21 10.70 6.39 -8.06
N SER A 22 10.62 5.10 -8.41
CA SER A 22 11.24 4.52 -9.60
C SER A 22 10.20 3.76 -10.41
N SER A 23 10.00 4.16 -11.67
CA SER A 23 9.12 3.42 -12.59
C SER A 23 9.67 2.05 -12.93
N ALA A 24 10.99 1.92 -13.03
CA ALA A 24 11.66 0.66 -13.37
C ALA A 24 11.38 -0.45 -12.36
N LEU A 25 11.10 -0.13 -11.10
CA LEU A 25 10.70 -1.13 -10.09
C LEU A 25 9.40 -1.85 -10.51
N PHE A 26 8.45 -1.11 -11.07
CA PHE A 26 7.13 -1.63 -11.45
C PHE A 26 7.13 -2.44 -12.75
N GLU A 27 8.25 -2.49 -13.46
CA GLU A 27 8.47 -3.47 -14.52
C GLU A 27 8.60 -4.90 -13.95
N TYR A 28 8.94 -5.03 -12.67
CA TYR A 28 9.15 -6.31 -11.99
C TYR A 28 8.06 -6.66 -10.98
N ILE A 29 7.33 -5.68 -10.47
CA ILE A 29 6.27 -5.86 -9.47
C ILE A 29 5.00 -5.12 -9.85
N SER A 30 3.84 -5.66 -9.45
CA SER A 30 2.54 -5.00 -9.55
C SER A 30 1.81 -5.19 -8.22
N PRO A 31 2.08 -4.34 -7.22
CA PRO A 31 1.51 -4.50 -5.89
C PRO A 31 -0.01 -4.32 -5.91
N ARG A 32 -0.67 -4.94 -4.93
CA ARG A 32 -2.12 -4.78 -4.71
C ARG A 32 -2.43 -3.51 -3.94
N LEU A 33 -1.57 -3.14 -2.98
CA LEU A 33 -1.69 -1.91 -2.21
C LEU A 33 -0.32 -1.25 -2.00
N THR A 34 -0.26 0.07 -2.12
CA THR A 34 0.91 0.85 -1.69
C THR A 34 0.59 1.62 -0.40
N ILE A 35 1.42 1.46 0.63
CA ILE A 35 1.34 2.20 1.89
C ILE A 35 2.34 3.35 1.85
N ILE A 36 1.88 4.56 2.19
CA ILE A 36 2.70 5.76 2.21
C ILE A 36 2.73 6.30 3.65
N SER A 37 3.86 6.14 4.33
CA SER A 37 4.04 6.75 5.65
C SER A 37 4.50 8.19 5.49
N ASP A 38 3.56 9.14 5.43
CA ASP A 38 3.79 10.57 5.27
C ASP A 38 3.13 11.42 6.36
N GLY A 39 3.58 12.68 6.47
CA GLY A 39 3.05 13.70 7.37
C GLY A 39 2.48 14.91 6.60
N PRO A 40 1.99 15.95 7.31
CA PRO A 40 1.28 17.07 6.70
C PRO A 40 2.11 17.92 5.73
N PHE A 41 3.44 17.92 5.87
CA PHE A 41 4.34 18.71 5.03
C PHE A 41 4.84 17.87 3.84
N GLY A 42 4.46 18.22 2.62
CA GLY A 42 4.92 17.49 1.43
C GLY A 42 4.65 18.17 0.10
N ASP A 43 5.58 19.02 -0.35
CA ASP A 43 5.51 19.66 -1.67
C ASP A 43 5.76 18.69 -2.85
N THR A 44 6.22 17.46 -2.60
CA THR A 44 6.64 16.50 -3.66
C THR A 44 6.07 15.07 -3.49
N SER A 45 4.78 14.95 -3.18
CA SER A 45 4.10 13.65 -3.12
C SER A 45 4.06 12.96 -4.50
N ALA A 46 4.41 11.67 -4.54
CA ALA A 46 4.27 10.79 -5.70
C ALA A 46 3.08 9.83 -5.59
N THR A 47 2.11 10.09 -4.70
CA THR A 47 0.95 9.21 -4.46
C THR A 47 0.21 8.83 -5.74
N SER A 48 0.00 9.79 -6.65
CA SER A 48 -0.65 9.52 -7.95
C SER A 48 0.16 8.55 -8.82
N ARG A 49 1.50 8.68 -8.83
CA ARG A 49 2.40 7.79 -9.57
C ARG A 49 2.37 6.38 -9.00
N TYR A 50 2.41 6.23 -7.68
CA TYR A 50 2.23 4.93 -7.01
C TYR A 50 0.85 4.32 -7.29
N ALA A 51 -0.21 5.12 -7.23
CA ALA A 51 -1.57 4.66 -7.50
C ALA A 51 -1.73 4.16 -8.95
N GLN A 52 -1.08 4.79 -9.93
CA GLN A 52 -1.12 4.31 -11.32
C GLN A 52 -0.51 2.92 -11.50
N GLN A 53 0.49 2.56 -10.68
CA GLN A 53 1.19 1.28 -10.76
C GLN A 53 0.62 0.19 -9.82
N THR A 54 -0.38 0.54 -9.00
CA THR A 54 -0.97 -0.34 -8.01
C THR A 54 -2.35 -0.84 -8.46
N GLN A 55 -2.64 -2.12 -8.22
CA GLN A 55 -3.87 -2.77 -8.71
C GLN A 55 -5.12 -2.32 -7.94
N GLY A 56 -5.03 -2.27 -6.61
CA GLY A 56 -6.14 -2.01 -5.71
C GLY A 56 -6.39 -3.17 -4.75
N TRP A 57 -6.74 -2.86 -3.51
CA TRP A 57 -7.05 -3.82 -2.46
C TRP A 57 -8.21 -3.33 -1.60
N THR A 58 -9.02 -4.26 -1.07
CA THR A 58 -10.08 -3.94 -0.12
C THR A 58 -9.47 -3.54 1.22
N VAL A 59 -9.77 -2.33 1.67
CA VAL A 59 -9.34 -1.77 2.95
C VAL A 59 -10.57 -1.55 3.83
N GLN A 60 -10.48 -1.97 5.08
CA GLN A 60 -11.54 -1.82 6.08
C GLN A 60 -11.35 -0.55 6.89
N LYS A 61 -12.42 0.18 7.18
CA LYS A 61 -12.37 1.33 8.09
C LYS A 61 -12.68 0.88 9.51
N ARG A 62 -11.97 1.42 10.52
CA ARG A 62 -12.16 1.06 11.93
C ARG A 62 -13.59 1.33 12.40
N ASN A 63 -14.23 2.38 11.90
CA ASN A 63 -15.62 2.74 12.19
C ASN A 63 -16.67 1.92 11.40
N GLY A 64 -16.24 0.96 10.58
CA GLY A 64 -17.10 0.12 9.77
C GLY A 64 -17.08 0.50 8.28
N GLY A 65 -17.44 -0.47 7.44
CA GLY A 65 -17.39 -0.33 5.99
C GLY A 65 -16.02 -0.69 5.39
N GLN A 66 -15.99 -0.79 4.07
CA GLN A 66 -14.80 -1.13 3.31
C GLN A 66 -14.82 -0.44 1.95
N GLU A 67 -13.65 -0.19 1.39
CA GLU A 67 -13.49 0.40 0.07
C GLU A 67 -12.25 -0.17 -0.64
N ILE A 68 -12.24 -0.13 -1.96
CA ILE A 68 -11.06 -0.52 -2.74
C ILE A 68 -10.13 0.69 -2.81
N ARG A 69 -8.89 0.53 -2.35
CA ARG A 69 -7.87 1.58 -2.36
C ARG A 69 -6.62 1.07 -3.07
N LYS A 70 -5.99 1.95 -3.83
CA LYS A 70 -4.67 1.72 -4.43
C LYS A 70 -3.54 2.23 -3.55
N CYS A 71 -3.80 3.32 -2.82
CA CYS A 71 -2.88 3.84 -1.81
C CYS A 71 -3.64 4.17 -0.52
N VAL A 72 -2.97 3.93 0.60
CA VAL A 72 -3.34 4.42 1.93
C VAL A 72 -2.15 5.18 2.51
N THR A 73 -2.42 6.24 3.27
CA THR A 73 -1.38 7.08 3.83
C THR A 73 -1.60 7.38 5.31
N THR A 74 -0.54 7.46 6.09
CA THR A 74 -0.66 7.78 7.53
C THR A 74 -1.19 9.19 7.76
N ARG A 75 -1.00 10.10 6.80
CA ARG A 75 -1.55 11.47 6.85
C ARG A 75 -3.07 11.51 6.76
N ASN A 76 -3.65 10.70 5.88
CA ASN A 76 -5.08 10.79 5.53
C ASN A 76 -5.92 9.67 6.15
N ASP A 77 -5.33 8.49 6.36
CA ASP A 77 -6.02 7.27 6.79
C ASP A 77 -5.60 6.85 8.22
N GLY A 78 -4.88 7.71 8.94
CA GLY A 78 -4.47 7.50 10.33
C GLY A 78 -3.58 6.27 10.53
N VAL A 79 -3.92 5.44 11.53
CA VAL A 79 -3.18 4.19 11.79
C VAL A 79 -3.54 3.14 10.75
N ILE A 80 -2.51 2.65 10.05
CA ILE A 80 -2.67 1.56 9.07
C ILE A 80 -2.21 0.26 9.71
N VAL A 81 -3.12 -0.70 9.84
CA VAL A 81 -2.84 -2.03 10.40
C VAL A 81 -2.91 -3.07 9.28
N VAL A 82 -1.81 -3.80 9.07
CA VAL A 82 -1.75 -4.94 8.16
C VAL A 82 -1.65 -6.21 8.99
N LYS A 83 -2.63 -7.10 8.85
CA LYS A 83 -2.61 -8.46 9.41
C LYS A 83 -2.45 -9.45 8.27
N PHE A 84 -1.55 -10.40 8.42
CA PHE A 84 -1.34 -11.46 7.44
C PHE A 84 -1.01 -12.77 8.14
N GLY A 85 -1.28 -13.88 7.47
CA GLY A 85 -1.03 -15.22 7.99
C GLY A 85 -1.86 -16.26 7.27
N GLU A 86 -2.08 -17.40 7.91
CA GLU A 86 -2.98 -18.44 7.45
C GLU A 86 -4.27 -18.45 8.27
N ASN A 87 -5.40 -18.67 7.61
CA ASN A 87 -6.66 -18.90 8.30
C ASN A 87 -6.77 -20.37 8.78
N PRO A 88 -7.82 -20.75 9.54
CA PRO A 88 -8.00 -22.13 10.01
C PRO A 88 -8.06 -23.21 8.90
N HIS A 89 -8.26 -22.81 7.64
CA HIS A 89 -8.27 -23.70 6.47
C HIS A 89 -6.94 -23.69 5.71
N ARG A 90 -5.85 -23.18 6.32
CA ARG A 90 -4.52 -23.03 5.70
C ARG A 90 -4.51 -22.19 4.42
N LYS A 91 -5.48 -21.29 4.27
CA LYS A 91 -5.46 -20.32 3.18
C LYS A 91 -4.76 -19.05 3.66
N PRO A 92 -3.78 -18.53 2.90
CA PRO A 92 -3.15 -17.27 3.25
C PRO A 92 -4.16 -16.12 3.19
N TYR A 93 -4.02 -15.15 4.07
CA TYR A 93 -4.83 -13.94 4.07
C TYR A 93 -3.97 -12.71 4.32
N ILE A 94 -4.47 -11.57 3.81
CA ILE A 94 -4.00 -10.24 4.14
C ILE A 94 -5.25 -9.40 4.43
N GLN A 95 -5.29 -8.73 5.57
CA GLN A 95 -6.34 -7.81 5.96
C GLN A 95 -5.69 -6.47 6.29
N VAL A 96 -6.22 -5.39 5.69
CA VAL A 96 -5.75 -4.03 5.91
C VAL A 96 -6.88 -3.22 6.54
N THR A 97 -6.59 -2.56 7.65
CA THR A 97 -7.51 -1.67 8.36
C THR A 97 -6.89 -0.28 8.49
N ILE A 98 -7.72 0.74 8.29
CA ILE A 98 -7.40 2.17 8.47
C ILE A 98 -8.34 2.81 9.49
N ASP A 99 -7.99 3.99 9.99
CA ASP A 99 -8.77 4.72 11.00
C ASP A 99 -9.87 5.61 10.42
#